data_AF-A0A2E6HMU9-F1
#
_entry.id   AF-A0A2E6HMU9-F1
#
_cell.length_a   1.000
_cell.length_b   1.000
_cell.length_c   1.000
_cell.angle_alpha   90.00
_cell.angle_beta   90.00
_cell.angle_gamma   90.00
#
_symmetry.space_group_name_H-M   'P 1'
#
loop_
_entity.id
_entity.type
_entity.pdbx_description
1 polymer ?
#
loop_
_entity_poly.entity_id
_entity_poly.type
_entity_poly.pdbx_seq_one_letter_code
_entity_poly.pdbx_strand_id
1 'polypeptide(L)'
;MKFIVKLILIIFVLLFGLAFHIRNHQLVTLNYYVSEVQLSFSVIILIAISIGVLLGILVSIPIIIRTRKRNSRLEKKIKDTKKINRFHVMPED
;
A
#
# COMPACT_ATOMS: atom_id res chain seq x y z
N MET A 1 1.68 13.48 -15.51
CA MET A 1 0.24 13.16 -15.33
C MET A 1 -0.06 12.34 -14.07
N LYS A 2 0.60 11.19 -13.80
CA LYS A 2 0.33 10.37 -12.60
C LYS A 2 0.54 11.08 -11.25
N PHE A 3 1.50 12.00 -11.16
CA PHE A 3 1.77 12.79 -9.95
C PHE A 3 0.65 13.78 -9.63
N ILE A 4 0.18 14.52 -10.63
CA ILE A 4 -0.91 15.50 -10.49
C ILE A 4 -2.21 14.81 -10.06
N VAL A 5 -2.54 13.67 -10.68
CA VAL A 5 -3.72 12.87 -10.29
C VAL A 5 -3.61 12.37 -8.86
N LYS A 6 -2.43 11.90 -8.44
CA LYS A 6 -2.20 11.46 -7.05
C LYS A 6 -2.31 12.63 -6.06
N LEU A 7 -1.80 13.81 -6.42
CA LEU A 7 -1.89 15.01 -5.59
C LEU A 7 -3.35 15.48 -5.41
N ILE A 8 -4.12 15.53 -6.49
CA ILE A 8 -5.55 15.87 -6.46
C ILE A 8 -6.31 14.90 -5.55
N LEU A 9 -6.02 13.59 -5.67
CA LEU A 9 -6.66 12.58 -4.82
C LEU A 9 -6.29 12.75 -3.33
N ILE A 10 -5.03 13.06 -3.02
CA ILE A 10 -4.60 13.35 -1.64
C ILE A 10 -5.32 14.58 -1.08
N ILE A 11 -5.40 15.67 -1.84
CA ILE A 11 -6.09 16.90 -1.44
C ILE A 11 -7.58 16.62 -1.21
N PHE A 12 -8.21 15.88 -2.11
CA PHE A 12 -9.62 15.50 -1.98
C PHE A 12 -9.88 14.70 -0.70
N VAL A 13 -9.04 13.71 -0.40
CA VAL A 13 -9.14 12.90 0.82
C VAL A 13 -8.93 13.76 2.08
N LEU A 14 -7.98 14.69 2.06
CA LEU A 14 -7.74 15.63 3.17
C LEU A 14 -8.94 16.54 3.42
N LEU A 15 -9.48 17.17 2.37
CA LEU A 15 -10.65 18.05 2.47
C LEU A 15 -11.87 17.28 2.98
N PHE A 16 -12.09 16.08 2.47
CA PHE A 16 -13.17 15.21 2.92
C PHE A 16 -13.01 14.82 4.39
N GLY A 17 -11.79 14.47 4.82
CA GLY A 17 -11.49 14.16 6.21
C GLY A 17 -11.74 15.35 7.14
N LEU A 18 -11.37 16.57 6.74
CA LEU A 18 -11.63 17.78 7.50
C LEU A 18 -13.13 18.08 7.61
N ALA A 19 -13.85 18.02 6.49
CA ALA A 19 -15.30 18.24 6.46
C ALA A 19 -16.04 17.22 7.33
N PHE A 20 -15.61 15.96 7.28
CA PHE A 20 -16.12 14.90 8.13
C PHE A 20 -15.85 15.19 9.62
N HIS A 21 -14.65 15.64 9.97
CA HIS A 21 -14.29 15.98 11.34
C HIS A 21 -15.16 17.12 11.92
N ILE A 22 -15.36 18.19 11.16
CA ILE A 22 -16.15 19.35 11.60
C ILE A 22 -17.62 18.96 11.83
N ARG A 23 -18.21 18.17 10.92
CA ARG A 23 -19.62 17.75 11.05
C ARG A 23 -19.85 16.68 12.11
N ASN A 24 -18.87 15.82 12.37
CA ASN A 24 -18.98 14.68 13.26
C ASN A 24 -18.15 14.86 14.53
N HIS A 25 -18.07 16.08 15.06
CA HIS A 25 -17.43 16.39 16.34
C HIS A 25 -18.24 15.92 17.55
N GLN A 26 -18.85 14.73 17.45
CA GLN A 26 -19.52 14.09 18.57
C GLN A 26 -18.47 13.36 19.40
N LEU A 27 -18.45 13.64 20.70
CA LEU A 27 -17.65 12.89 21.66
C LEU A 27 -18.32 11.52 21.91
N VAL A 28 -17.51 10.46 21.85
CA VAL A 28 -17.93 9.09 22.09
C VAL A 28 -17.08 8.53 23.22
N THR A 29 -17.73 7.94 24.21
CA THR A 29 -17.05 7.24 25.30
C THR A 29 -16.65 5.85 24.83
N LEU A 30 -15.37 5.55 24.93
CA LEU A 30 -14.80 4.26 24.59
C LEU A 30 -14.44 3.53 25.89
N ASN A 31 -15.22 2.51 26.21
CA ASN A 31 -15.05 1.72 27.41
C ASN A 31 -14.07 0.59 27.14
N TYR A 32 -12.80 0.82 27.46
CA TYR A 32 -11.79 -0.23 27.44
C TYR A 32 -11.94 -1.09 28.70
N TYR A 33 -11.36 -2.30 28.66
CA TYR A 33 -11.39 -3.27 29.76
C TYR A 33 -10.94 -2.73 31.13
N VAL A 34 -10.15 -1.64 31.16
CA VAL A 34 -9.57 -1.08 32.39
C VAL A 34 -9.97 0.38 32.62
N SER A 35 -10.41 1.12 31.59
CA SER A 35 -10.69 2.55 31.68
C SER A 35 -11.61 3.04 30.58
N GLU A 36 -12.28 4.17 30.79
CA GLU A 36 -13.11 4.84 29.79
C GLU A 36 -12.39 6.09 29.28
N VAL A 37 -12.38 6.30 27.97
CA VAL A 37 -11.79 7.49 27.34
C VAL A 37 -12.82 8.12 26.42
N GLN A 38 -13.00 9.43 26.51
CA GLN A 38 -13.83 10.19 25.59
C GLN A 38 -12.99 10.74 24.44
N LEU A 39 -13.31 10.33 23.22
CA LEU A 39 -12.65 10.81 22.00
C LEU A 39 -13.71 11.22 20.99
N SER A 40 -13.39 12.17 20.12
CA SER A 40 -14.27 12.50 19.00
C SER A 40 -14.39 11.30 18.05
N PHE A 41 -15.60 11.06 17.55
CA PHE A 41 -15.90 9.95 16.64
C PHE A 41 -14.93 9.88 15.44
N SER A 42 -14.60 11.04 14.87
CA SER A 42 -13.64 11.15 13.76
C SER A 42 -12.23 10.66 14.12
N VAL A 43 -11.78 10.85 15.36
CA VAL A 43 -10.47 10.36 15.83
C VAL A 43 -10.46 8.84 15.92
N ILE A 44 -11.54 8.26 16.43
CA ILE A 44 -11.70 6.79 16.53
C ILE A 44 -11.62 6.16 15.13
N ILE A 45 -12.37 6.72 14.17
CA ILE A 45 -12.35 6.24 12.78
C ILE A 45 -10.96 6.39 12.17
N LEU A 46 -10.30 7.54 12.37
CA LEU A 46 -8.97 7.78 11.85
C LEU A 46 -7.96 6.75 12.37
N ILE A 47 -8.00 6.43 13.66
CA ILE A 47 -7.14 5.41 14.28
C ILE A 47 -7.46 4.03 13.68
N ALA A 48 -8.73 3.65 13.56
CA ALA A 48 -9.14 2.36 13.02
C ALA A 48 -8.66 2.18 11.57
N ILE A 49 -8.85 3.19 10.72
CA ILE A 49 -8.35 3.19 9.33
C ILE A 49 -6.83 3.12 9.31
N SER A 50 -6.14 3.89 10.15
CA SER A 50 -4.69 3.89 10.22
C SER A 50 -4.12 2.52 10.58
N ILE A 51 -4.74 1.84 11.55
CA ILE A 51 -4.41 0.45 11.92
C ILE A 51 -4.66 -0.47 10.73
N GLY A 52 -5.80 -0.36 10.06
CA GLY A 52 -6.10 -1.17 8.86
C GLY A 52 -5.08 -0.99 7.74
N VAL A 53 -4.66 0.25 7.47
CA VAL A 53 -3.62 0.57 6.47
C VAL A 53 -2.26 -0.02 6.88
N LEU A 54 -1.87 0.15 8.14
CA LEU A 54 -0.63 -0.42 8.68
C LEU A 54 -0.60 -1.95 8.51
N LEU A 55 -1.68 -2.63 8.88
CA LEU A 55 -1.83 -4.07 8.72
C LEU A 55 -1.81 -4.48 7.24
N GLY A 56 -2.52 -3.76 6.37
CA GLY A 56 -2.54 -4.02 4.94
C GLY A 56 -1.15 -3.89 4.30
N ILE A 57 -0.38 -2.87 4.69
CA ILE A 57 1.02 -2.70 4.27
C ILE A 57 1.86 -3.88 4.79
N LEU A 58 1.73 -4.22 6.07
CA LEU A 58 2.50 -5.30 6.70
C LEU A 58 2.29 -6.64 5.98
N VAL A 59 1.04 -6.97 5.66
CA VAL A 59 0.68 -8.17 4.88
C VAL A 59 1.20 -8.11 3.44
N SER A 60 1.27 -6.92 2.84
CA SER A 60 1.73 -6.74 1.45
C SER A 60 3.25 -6.91 1.28
N ILE A 61 4.05 -6.61 2.31
CA ILE A 61 5.53 -6.70 2.26
C ILE A 61 6.04 -8.06 1.73
N PRO A 62 5.69 -9.22 2.31
CA PRO A 62 6.20 -10.51 1.84
C PRO A 62 5.79 -10.83 0.40
N ILE A 63 4.59 -10.41 -0.01
CA ILE A 63 4.08 -10.59 -1.38
C ILE A 63 4.94 -9.82 -2.37
N ILE A 64 5.25 -8.55 -2.06
CA ILE A 64 6.10 -7.69 -2.89
C ILE A 64 7.51 -8.28 -3.00
N ILE A 65 8.09 -8.73 -1.87
CA ILE A 65 9.43 -9.35 -1.87
C ILE A 65 9.45 -10.61 -2.75
N ARG A 66 8.46 -11.50 -2.58
CA ARG A 66 8.36 -12.74 -3.37
C ARG A 66 8.20 -12.44 -4.86
N THR A 67 7.37 -11.46 -5.19
CA THR A 67 7.12 -11.02 -6.57
C THR A 67 8.38 -10.47 -7.21
N ARG A 68 9.11 -9.58 -6.53
CA ARG A 68 10.39 -9.04 -7.01
C ARG A 68 11.45 -10.13 -7.23
N LYS A 69 11.57 -11.08 -6.28
CA LYS A 69 12.48 -12.22 -6.41
C LYS A 69 12.11 -13.09 -7.61
N ARG A 70 10.83 -13.38 -7.83
CA ARG A 70 10.37 -14.16 -8.98
C ARG A 70 10.63 -13.42 -10.29
N ASN A 71 10.39 -12.11 -10.34
CA ASN A 71 10.65 -11.29 -11.51
C ASN A 71 12.13 -11.32 -11.91
N SER A 72 13.04 -11.10 -10.95
CA SER A 72 14.50 -11.17 -11.21
C SER A 72 14.96 -12.57 -11.66
N ARG A 73 14.39 -13.64 -11.08
CA ARG A 73 14.67 -15.02 -11.53
C ARG A 73 14.20 -15.27 -12.97
N LEU A 74 13.03 -14.77 -13.34
CA LEU A 74 12.49 -14.90 -14.69
C LEU A 74 13.32 -14.12 -15.72
N GLU A 75 13.73 -12.90 -15.38
CA GLU A 75 14.63 -12.09 -16.23
C GLU A 75 15.96 -12.79 -16.50
N LYS A 76 16.55 -13.42 -15.47
CA LYS A 76 17.78 -14.24 -15.64
C LYS A 76 17.55 -15.42 -16.58
N LYS A 77 16.46 -16.19 -16.40
CA LYS A 77 16.13 -17.31 -17.29
C LYS A 77 15.98 -16.87 -18.75
N ILE A 78 15.28 -15.77 -19.00
CA ILE A 78 15.13 -15.21 -20.35
C ILE A 78 16.50 -14.86 -20.95
N LYS A 79 17.39 -14.25 -20.15
CA LYS A 79 18.75 -13.91 -20.59
C LYS A 79 19.57 -15.15 -20.94
N ASP A 80 19.51 -16.19 -20.12
CA ASP A 80 20.28 -17.42 -20.32
C ASP A 80 19.77 -18.21 -21.54
N THR A 81 18.44 -18.34 -21.71
CA THR A 81 17.85 -18.95 -22.92
C THR A 81 18.24 -18.19 -24.19
N LYS A 82 18.23 -16.85 -24.17
CA LYS A 82 18.66 -16.03 -25.32
C LYS A 82 20.14 -16.22 -25.66
N LYS A 83 21.01 -16.47 -24.67
CA LYS A 83 22.43 -16.79 -24.91
C LYS A 83 22.57 -18.14 -25.59
N ILE A 84 21.93 -19.18 -25.06
CA ILE A 84 21.99 -20.54 -25.62
C ILE A 84 21.49 -20.53 -27.07
N ASN A 85 20.37 -19.87 -27.33
CA ASN A 85 19.83 -19.79 -28.68
C ASN A 85 20.80 -19.08 -29.63
N ARG A 86 21.52 -18.04 -29.18
CA ARG A 86 22.55 -17.34 -29.97
C ARG A 86 23.71 -18.26 -30.39
N PHE A 87 24.12 -19.19 -29.54
CA PHE A 87 25.21 -20.13 -29.86
C PHE A 87 24.79 -21.22 -30.86
N HIS A 88 23.49 -21.53 -30.96
CA HIS A 88 22.98 -22.50 -31.94
C HIS A 88 22.76 -21.91 -33.35
N VAL A 89 22.89 -20.58 -33.52
CA VAL A 89 22.74 -19.90 -34.83
C VAL A 89 24.07 -19.44 -35.44
N MET A 90 25.21 -19.68 -34.78
CA MET A 90 26.52 -19.48 -35.42
C MET A 90 26.84 -20.74 -36.23
N PRO A 91 26.95 -20.66 -37.58
CA PRO A 91 27.52 -21.74 -38.37
C PRO A 91 28.96 -21.95 -37.91
N GLU A 92 29.37 -23.21 -37.81
CA GLU A 92 30.79 -23.55 -37.72
C GLU A 92 31.43 -23.13 -39.05
N ASP A 93 32.21 -22.04 -39.01
CA ASP A 93 33.13 -21.65 -40.07
C ASP A 93 34.36 -22.59 -40.08
#